data_AF-A0A5U8XTV0-F1
#
_entry.id   AF-A0A5U8XTV0-F1
#
_cell.length_a   1.000
_cell.length_b   1.000
_cell.length_c   1.000
_cell.angle_alpha   90.00
_cell.angle_beta   90.00
_cell.angle_gamma   90.00
#
_symmetry.space_group_name_H-M   'P 1'
#
loop_
_entity.id
_entity.type
_entity.pdbx_description
1 polymer ?
#
loop_
_entity_poly.entity_id
_entity_poly.type
_entity_poly.pdbx_seq_one_letter_code
_entity_poly.pdbx_strand_id
1 'polypeptide(L)'
;MNFMQKRAARESIEDGATDAGISNISTGEDNLDVQLTEVAPLDQQMDQLAGDAEVLAADTERTEAAIDNADEALSAGEELPEEELAPAIVAGESIRRRWRLETPQVARESFRRGRGLTRSACEGWKENLKKLWQAFIEMVRTVIRKAKELKLKYFNVGKSAVKRAKAYEERMKKLGTKKEKDEISGSFVDKLSVEGKFDPEASASIAKEATQGKAKGAISKLAAQADKAAAFVVSASEGGETSFSDPAGGKVELFGTAGTKLRVLPQFDDATGVDAMQTIMALPGNAYIQCATKKLSTKGGEADLTVVAFTTTGDANDEKNVPTPDAGKLRAAISNLKAIGEGFEKVLKDFDAYDRELDKLEKAADKASKAFDKATDEGDRTLLSNSRTIADQAVRNYQALNRGVQHVGRTVIAGLSGYIGAGIGAYGNSK
;
A
#
# COMPACT_ATOMS: atom_id res chain seq x y z
N MET A 1 -21.09 35.77 -6.90
CA MET A 1 -20.05 35.56 -7.94
C MET A 1 -20.47 34.41 -8.83
N ASN A 2 -20.72 34.69 -10.11
CA ASN A 2 -21.32 33.73 -11.05
C ASN A 2 -20.25 32.97 -11.84
N PHE A 3 -20.58 31.79 -12.36
CA PHE A 3 -19.67 30.80 -12.95
C PHE A 3 -18.72 31.36 -14.04
N MET A 4 -19.18 32.36 -14.81
CA MET A 4 -18.39 33.07 -15.81
C MET A 4 -17.24 33.90 -15.22
N GLN A 5 -17.40 34.48 -14.04
CA GLN A 5 -16.32 35.21 -13.34
C GLN A 5 -15.26 34.24 -12.78
N LYS A 6 -15.66 33.02 -12.37
CA LYS A 6 -14.71 31.97 -11.98
C LYS A 6 -13.95 31.41 -13.19
N ARG A 7 -14.54 31.43 -14.38
CA ARG A 7 -13.89 31.01 -15.63
C ARG A 7 -12.93 32.08 -16.15
N ALA A 8 -13.33 33.35 -16.18
CA ALA A 8 -12.43 34.45 -16.55
C ALA A 8 -11.26 34.61 -15.55
N ALA A 9 -11.47 34.33 -14.25
CA ALA A 9 -10.38 34.29 -13.28
C ALA A 9 -9.48 33.06 -13.41
N ARG A 10 -9.95 31.94 -13.99
CA ARG A 10 -9.12 30.77 -14.32
C ARG A 10 -8.34 31.00 -15.62
N GLU A 11 -8.99 31.54 -16.65
CA GLU A 11 -8.35 31.87 -17.93
C GLU A 11 -7.34 33.04 -17.77
N SER A 12 -7.56 33.96 -16.82
CA SER A 12 -6.61 35.03 -16.48
C SER A 12 -5.43 34.59 -15.60
N ILE A 13 -5.47 33.38 -15.01
CA ILE A 13 -4.31 32.79 -14.30
C ILE A 13 -3.43 32.00 -15.28
N GLU A 14 -3.96 31.59 -16.44
CA GLU A 14 -3.20 30.86 -17.46
C GLU A 14 -2.36 31.77 -18.37
N ASP A 15 -2.59 33.09 -18.40
CA ASP A 15 -1.90 34.03 -19.31
C ASP A 15 -0.91 34.99 -18.63
N GLY A 16 -0.56 34.74 -17.36
CA GLY A 16 0.26 35.63 -16.53
C GLY A 16 1.64 35.11 -16.12
N ALA A 17 2.07 33.92 -16.58
CA ALA A 17 3.36 33.33 -16.24
C ALA A 17 4.18 33.03 -17.49
N THR A 18 4.62 34.09 -18.18
CA THR A 18 5.83 34.01 -19.00
C THR A 18 7.04 34.01 -18.08
N ASP A 19 7.38 32.83 -17.54
CA ASP A 19 8.75 32.57 -17.09
C ASP A 19 9.40 31.55 -18.03
N ALA A 20 10.50 32.00 -18.62
CA ALA A 20 11.10 31.44 -19.80
C ALA A 20 11.99 30.24 -19.46
N GLY A 21 11.86 29.20 -20.27
CA GLY A 21 12.91 28.20 -20.47
C GLY A 21 12.83 26.99 -19.55
N ILE A 22 12.04 26.00 -19.96
CA ILE A 22 12.46 24.60 -20.23
C ILE A 22 11.16 23.84 -20.56
N SER A 23 10.70 23.96 -21.79
CA SER A 23 9.77 22.99 -22.38
C SER A 23 10.26 22.66 -23.77
N ASN A 24 11.31 21.84 -23.86
CA ASN A 24 11.38 20.95 -25.02
C ASN A 24 10.15 20.06 -24.86
N ILE A 25 9.11 20.36 -25.64
CA ILE A 25 7.91 19.53 -25.74
C ILE A 25 8.38 18.21 -26.34
N SER A 26 8.81 17.28 -25.49
CA SER A 26 8.71 15.87 -25.85
C SER A 26 7.22 15.59 -25.96
N THR A 27 6.84 14.72 -26.89
CA THR A 27 5.47 14.18 -26.94
C THR A 27 5.06 13.74 -25.53
N GLY A 28 3.77 13.87 -25.17
CA GLY A 28 3.28 13.65 -23.80
C GLY A 28 3.74 12.31 -23.19
N GLU A 29 3.95 11.30 -24.04
CA GLU A 29 4.48 9.97 -23.69
C GLU A 29 5.92 9.96 -23.17
N ASP A 30 6.75 10.98 -23.43
CA ASP A 30 8.15 11.06 -23.01
C ASP A 30 8.39 12.11 -21.90
N ASN A 31 7.34 12.84 -21.50
CA ASN A 31 7.46 13.87 -20.48
C ASN A 31 7.29 13.26 -19.08
N LEU A 32 8.37 13.29 -18.29
CA LEU A 32 8.39 12.78 -16.92
C LEU A 32 7.26 13.37 -16.04
N ASP A 33 6.95 14.66 -16.19
CA ASP A 33 5.97 15.32 -15.33
C ASP A 33 4.53 14.91 -15.70
N VAL A 34 4.28 14.69 -17.00
CA VAL A 34 3.01 14.15 -17.49
C VAL A 34 2.83 12.71 -17.01
N GLN A 35 3.85 11.87 -17.16
CA GLN A 35 3.81 10.48 -16.71
C GLN A 35 3.58 10.37 -15.19
N LEU A 36 4.25 11.19 -14.37
CA LEU A 36 4.03 11.23 -12.93
C LEU A 36 2.59 11.66 -12.59
N THR A 37 2.01 12.57 -13.36
CA THR A 37 0.61 13.01 -13.20
C THR A 37 -0.37 11.90 -13.58
N GLU A 38 -0.10 11.12 -14.63
CA GLU A 38 -0.95 10.01 -15.07
C GLU A 38 -0.93 8.79 -14.14
N VAL A 39 0.09 8.68 -13.30
CA VAL A 39 0.23 7.59 -12.33
C VAL A 39 -0.47 7.90 -11.01
N ALA A 40 -0.57 9.18 -10.62
CA ALA A 40 -1.16 9.59 -9.35
C ALA A 40 -2.60 9.05 -9.10
N PRO A 41 -3.53 9.03 -10.09
CA PRO A 41 -4.85 8.44 -9.88
C PRO A 41 -4.81 6.92 -9.64
N LEU A 42 -3.85 6.22 -10.23
CA LEU A 42 -3.69 4.77 -10.03
C LEU A 42 -3.08 4.47 -8.65
N ASP A 43 -2.15 5.30 -8.17
CA ASP A 43 -1.65 5.20 -6.80
C ASP A 43 -2.79 5.36 -5.78
N GLN A 44 -3.66 6.36 -5.99
CA GLN A 44 -4.84 6.57 -5.13
C GLN A 44 -5.79 5.36 -5.14
N GLN A 45 -5.96 4.70 -6.29
CA GLN A 45 -6.75 3.47 -6.37
C GLN A 45 -6.10 2.33 -5.57
N MET A 46 -4.77 2.21 -5.60
CA MET A 46 -4.06 1.22 -4.78
C MET A 46 -4.11 1.53 -3.29
N ASP A 47 -4.05 2.82 -2.91
CA ASP A 47 -4.24 3.27 -1.53
C ASP A 47 -5.65 2.91 -1.04
N GLN A 48 -6.67 3.17 -1.86
CA GLN A 48 -8.05 2.80 -1.55
C GLN A 48 -8.21 1.28 -1.39
N LEU A 49 -7.64 0.49 -2.31
CA LEU A 49 -7.68 -0.97 -2.22
C LEU A 49 -7.00 -1.53 -0.97
N ALA A 50 -5.97 -0.85 -0.45
CA ALA A 50 -5.34 -1.26 0.81
C ALA A 50 -6.26 -0.98 2.00
N GLY A 51 -6.97 0.15 2.00
CA GLY A 51 -8.00 0.44 3.01
C GLY A 51 -9.19 -0.51 2.92
N ASP A 52 -9.67 -0.81 1.71
CA ASP A 52 -10.75 -1.78 1.48
C ASP A 52 -10.33 -3.18 1.97
N ALA A 53 -9.06 -3.58 1.74
CA ALA A 53 -8.53 -4.84 2.26
C ALA A 53 -8.52 -4.89 3.79
N GLU A 54 -8.17 -3.79 4.45
CA GLU A 54 -8.21 -3.66 5.91
C GLU A 54 -9.63 -3.88 6.45
N VAL A 55 -10.59 -3.17 5.86
CA VAL A 55 -12.01 -3.24 6.21
C VAL A 55 -12.60 -4.62 5.92
N LEU A 56 -12.20 -5.28 4.82
CA LEU A 56 -12.71 -6.60 4.45
C LEU A 56 -12.39 -7.66 5.49
N ALA A 57 -11.14 -7.72 5.97
CA ALA A 57 -10.82 -8.71 7.00
C ALA A 57 -11.47 -8.36 8.35
N ALA A 58 -11.56 -7.07 8.71
CA ALA A 58 -12.26 -6.68 9.94
C ALA A 58 -13.75 -7.05 9.92
N ASP A 59 -14.43 -6.86 8.78
CA ASP A 59 -15.82 -7.30 8.60
C ASP A 59 -15.96 -8.81 8.59
N THR A 60 -14.95 -9.52 8.07
CA THR A 60 -14.91 -10.98 8.08
C THR A 60 -14.78 -11.51 9.49
N GLU A 61 -13.80 -11.02 10.25
CA GLU A 61 -13.57 -11.36 11.65
C GLU A 61 -14.83 -11.07 12.49
N ARG A 62 -15.46 -9.91 12.29
CA ARG A 62 -16.73 -9.58 12.96
C ARG A 62 -17.86 -10.56 12.58
N THR A 63 -17.92 -10.99 11.32
CA THR A 63 -18.93 -11.95 10.88
C THR A 63 -18.67 -13.34 11.46
N GLU A 64 -17.41 -13.76 11.54
CA GLU A 64 -16.99 -15.03 12.15
C GLU A 64 -17.29 -15.04 13.66
N ALA A 65 -16.94 -13.97 14.38
CA ALA A 65 -17.25 -13.86 15.81
C ALA A 65 -18.77 -13.89 16.09
N ALA A 66 -19.58 -13.28 15.22
CA ALA A 66 -21.04 -13.34 15.34
C ALA A 66 -21.58 -14.76 15.10
N ILE A 67 -21.00 -15.50 14.16
CA ILE A 67 -21.33 -16.91 13.91
C ILE A 67 -20.98 -17.76 15.13
N ASP A 68 -19.77 -17.59 15.68
CA ASP A 68 -19.28 -18.39 16.80
C ASP A 68 -20.15 -18.18 18.05
N ASN A 69 -20.43 -16.92 18.41
CA ASN A 69 -21.31 -16.61 19.54
C ASN A 69 -22.71 -17.23 19.39
N ALA A 70 -23.24 -17.27 18.17
CA ALA A 70 -24.55 -17.86 17.91
C ALA A 70 -24.52 -19.39 17.89
N ASP A 71 -23.48 -20.01 17.32
CA ASP A 71 -23.32 -21.46 17.31
C ASP A 71 -23.08 -22.02 18.72
N GLU A 72 -22.35 -21.29 19.57
CA GLU A 72 -22.17 -21.63 21.00
C GLU A 72 -23.52 -21.64 21.74
N ALA A 73 -24.30 -20.56 21.61
CA ALA A 73 -25.63 -20.46 22.23
C ALA A 73 -26.59 -21.57 21.75
N LEU A 74 -26.63 -21.81 20.42
CA LEU A 74 -27.49 -22.84 19.83
C LEU A 74 -27.07 -24.25 20.26
N SER A 75 -25.77 -24.50 20.43
CA SER A 75 -25.24 -25.78 20.92
C SER A 75 -25.57 -26.03 22.39
N ALA A 76 -25.67 -24.97 23.20
CA ALA A 76 -26.19 -25.03 24.57
C ALA A 76 -27.73 -25.20 24.63
N GLY A 77 -28.43 -25.13 23.48
CA GLY A 77 -29.89 -25.16 23.42
C GLY A 77 -30.55 -23.84 23.83
N GLU A 78 -29.78 -22.75 23.81
CA GLU A 78 -30.20 -21.41 24.21
C GLU A 78 -30.41 -20.50 22.98
N GLU A 79 -31.09 -19.36 23.19
CA GLU A 79 -31.16 -18.27 22.22
C GLU A 79 -30.35 -17.10 22.78
N LEU A 80 -29.63 -16.38 21.91
CA LEU A 80 -28.97 -15.15 22.33
C LEU A 80 -30.01 -14.11 22.75
N PRO A 81 -29.78 -13.35 23.84
CA PRO A 81 -30.63 -12.23 24.23
C PRO A 81 -30.82 -11.26 23.07
N GLU A 82 -32.02 -10.70 22.92
CA GLU A 82 -32.33 -9.77 21.82
C GLU A 82 -31.43 -8.53 21.84
N GLU A 83 -31.01 -8.08 23.03
CA GLU A 83 -30.10 -6.94 23.23
C GLU A 83 -28.68 -7.20 22.68
N GLU A 84 -28.23 -8.46 22.69
CA GLU A 84 -26.93 -8.88 22.14
C GLU A 84 -27.03 -9.20 20.64
N LEU A 85 -28.16 -9.76 20.21
CA LEU A 85 -28.39 -10.17 18.83
C LEU A 85 -28.70 -8.99 17.90
N ALA A 86 -29.41 -7.98 18.38
CA ALA A 86 -29.82 -6.83 17.58
C ALA A 86 -28.64 -6.03 16.99
N PRO A 87 -27.59 -5.68 17.77
CA PRO A 87 -26.40 -5.02 17.22
C PRO A 87 -25.67 -5.88 16.20
N ALA A 88 -25.57 -7.20 16.41
CA ALA A 88 -24.92 -8.12 15.48
C ALA A 88 -25.67 -8.23 14.14
N ILE A 89 -27.02 -8.23 14.16
CA ILE A 89 -27.84 -8.19 12.94
C ILE A 89 -27.59 -6.89 12.17
N VAL A 90 -27.63 -5.75 12.86
CA VAL A 90 -27.38 -4.42 12.25
C VAL A 90 -25.97 -4.33 11.66
N ALA A 91 -24.96 -4.83 12.38
CA ALA A 91 -23.60 -4.92 11.89
C ALA A 91 -23.53 -5.78 10.61
N GLY A 92 -24.17 -6.95 10.62
CA GLY A 92 -24.27 -7.81 9.44
C GLY A 92 -24.96 -7.14 8.25
N GLU A 93 -25.99 -6.33 8.46
CA GLU A 93 -26.60 -5.53 7.39
C GLU A 93 -25.68 -4.44 6.84
N SER A 94 -24.94 -3.76 7.72
CA SER A 94 -23.92 -2.79 7.32
C SER A 94 -22.85 -3.45 6.44
N ILE A 95 -22.38 -4.64 6.82
CA ILE A 95 -21.41 -5.42 6.05
C ILE A 95 -21.97 -5.79 4.67
N ARG A 96 -23.20 -6.31 4.61
CA ARG A 96 -23.87 -6.64 3.33
C ARG A 96 -23.95 -5.43 2.40
N ARG A 97 -24.33 -4.27 2.92
CA ARG A 97 -24.46 -3.04 2.12
C ARG A 97 -23.10 -2.58 1.61
N ARG A 98 -22.07 -2.62 2.45
CA ARG A 98 -20.69 -2.23 2.10
C ARG A 98 -20.15 -3.07 0.94
N TRP A 99 -20.31 -4.39 1.03
CA TRP A 99 -19.78 -5.34 0.06
C TRP A 99 -20.78 -5.75 -1.03
N ARG A 100 -21.98 -5.15 -1.05
CA ARG A 100 -23.07 -5.44 -2.00
C ARG A 100 -23.46 -6.91 -2.03
N LEU A 101 -23.52 -7.54 -0.86
CA LEU A 101 -23.87 -8.95 -0.72
C LEU A 101 -25.39 -9.13 -0.84
N GLU A 102 -25.85 -9.82 -1.88
CA GLU A 102 -27.28 -10.11 -2.08
C GLU A 102 -27.74 -11.29 -1.21
N THR A 103 -27.92 -11.10 0.10
CA THR A 103 -28.47 -12.13 1.00
C THR A 103 -29.82 -11.72 1.57
N PRO A 104 -30.79 -12.66 1.74
CA PRO A 104 -32.09 -12.34 2.31
C PRO A 104 -31.98 -11.66 3.69
N GLN A 105 -32.79 -10.63 3.91
CA GLN A 105 -32.86 -9.99 5.23
C GLN A 105 -33.59 -10.90 6.22
N VAL A 106 -33.09 -10.93 7.45
CA VAL A 106 -33.75 -11.61 8.55
C VAL A 106 -34.86 -10.70 9.07
N ALA A 107 -36.11 -11.04 8.76
CA ALA A 107 -37.27 -10.28 9.25
C ALA A 107 -37.51 -10.59 10.73
N ARG A 108 -37.08 -9.68 11.62
CA ARG A 108 -37.20 -9.85 13.09
C ARG A 108 -38.65 -10.08 13.54
N GLU A 109 -39.60 -9.44 12.87
CA GLU A 109 -41.04 -9.52 13.14
C GLU A 109 -41.63 -10.93 12.89
N SER A 110 -40.95 -11.74 12.08
CA SER A 110 -41.38 -13.11 11.76
C SER A 110 -41.14 -14.10 12.92
N PHE A 111 -40.34 -13.73 13.92
CA PHE A 111 -39.97 -14.60 15.04
C PHE A 111 -40.72 -14.18 16.33
N ARG A 112 -41.75 -14.94 16.71
CA ARG A 112 -42.48 -14.70 17.98
C ARG A 112 -41.59 -15.02 19.19
N ARG A 113 -41.37 -14.03 20.06
CA ARG A 113 -40.65 -14.16 21.34
C ARG A 113 -39.21 -14.71 21.20
N GLY A 114 -38.50 -14.33 20.13
CA GLY A 114 -37.07 -14.66 19.93
C GLY A 114 -36.75 -16.09 19.49
N ARG A 115 -37.67 -17.06 19.60
CA ARG A 115 -37.40 -18.45 19.19
C ARG A 115 -37.10 -18.55 17.69
N GLY A 116 -35.95 -19.12 17.35
CA GLY A 116 -35.45 -19.32 16.00
C GLY A 116 -34.74 -18.11 15.39
N LEU A 117 -34.69 -16.97 16.10
CA LEU A 117 -34.06 -15.76 15.58
C LEU A 117 -32.54 -15.90 15.57
N THR A 118 -31.92 -16.48 16.62
CA THR A 118 -30.47 -16.72 16.66
C THR A 118 -30.07 -17.69 15.55
N ARG A 119 -30.83 -18.76 15.33
CA ARG A 119 -30.58 -19.71 14.24
C ARG A 119 -30.67 -19.07 12.86
N SER A 120 -31.73 -18.30 12.60
CA SER A 120 -31.91 -17.63 11.31
C SER A 120 -30.83 -16.57 11.06
N ALA A 121 -30.43 -15.82 12.09
CA ALA A 121 -29.32 -14.87 12.01
C ALA A 121 -28.00 -15.57 11.71
N CYS A 122 -27.70 -16.67 12.42
CA CYS A 122 -26.50 -17.48 12.21
C CYS A 122 -26.42 -18.03 10.77
N GLU A 123 -27.51 -18.61 10.26
CA GLU A 123 -27.57 -19.08 8.86
C GLU A 123 -27.34 -17.94 7.86
N GLY A 124 -27.89 -16.75 8.12
CA GLY A 124 -27.66 -15.55 7.30
C GLY A 124 -26.20 -15.05 7.35
N TRP A 125 -25.55 -15.08 8.50
CA TRP A 125 -24.13 -14.71 8.64
C TRP A 125 -23.21 -15.72 7.96
N LYS A 126 -23.51 -17.02 8.05
CA LYS A 126 -22.77 -18.06 7.32
C LYS A 126 -22.83 -17.83 5.81
N GLU A 127 -23.98 -17.41 5.29
CA GLU A 127 -24.12 -17.05 3.87
C GLU A 127 -23.35 -15.76 3.53
N ASN A 128 -23.36 -14.75 4.40
CA ASN A 128 -22.53 -13.55 4.21
C ASN A 128 -21.04 -13.90 4.18
N LEU A 129 -20.58 -14.77 5.07
CA LEU A 129 -19.18 -15.18 5.17
C LEU A 129 -18.69 -15.82 3.87
N LYS A 130 -19.50 -16.68 3.23
CA LYS A 130 -19.19 -17.23 1.90
C LYS A 130 -19.01 -16.15 0.84
N LYS A 131 -19.86 -15.13 0.84
CA LYS A 131 -19.74 -14.03 -0.12
C LYS A 131 -18.57 -13.09 0.20
N LEU A 132 -18.17 -12.99 1.46
CA LEU A 132 -16.94 -12.29 1.84
C LEU A 132 -15.68 -13.01 1.32
N TRP A 133 -15.67 -14.34 1.22
CA TRP A 133 -14.61 -15.08 0.51
C TRP A 133 -14.54 -14.71 -0.97
N GLN A 134 -15.68 -14.55 -1.63
CA GLN A 134 -15.72 -14.11 -3.03
C GLN A 134 -15.22 -12.67 -3.18
N ALA A 135 -15.60 -11.78 -2.27
CA ALA A 135 -15.09 -10.41 -2.23
C ALA A 135 -13.56 -10.38 -2.05
N PHE A 136 -13.01 -11.28 -1.21
CA PHE A 136 -11.56 -11.44 -1.06
C PHE A 136 -10.89 -11.85 -2.38
N ILE A 137 -11.40 -12.88 -3.06
CA ILE A 137 -10.86 -13.33 -4.35
C ILE A 137 -10.87 -12.21 -5.39
N GLU A 138 -11.98 -11.45 -5.48
CA GLU A 138 -12.09 -10.30 -6.39
C GLU A 138 -11.10 -9.18 -6.04
N MET A 139 -10.89 -8.94 -4.74
CA MET A 139 -9.90 -7.99 -4.24
C MET A 139 -8.49 -8.41 -4.67
N VAL A 140 -8.09 -9.67 -4.46
CA VAL A 140 -6.77 -10.18 -4.89
C VAL A 140 -6.58 -10.00 -6.40
N ARG A 141 -7.56 -10.38 -7.22
CA ARG A 141 -7.53 -10.17 -8.68
C ARG A 141 -7.35 -8.70 -9.05
N THR A 142 -8.05 -7.81 -8.34
CA THR A 142 -8.00 -6.37 -8.61
C THR A 142 -6.65 -5.77 -8.21
N VAL A 143 -6.09 -6.18 -7.07
CA VAL A 143 -4.74 -5.79 -6.63
C VAL A 143 -3.69 -6.20 -7.66
N ILE A 144 -3.68 -7.46 -8.12
CA ILE A 144 -2.72 -7.94 -9.11
C ILE A 144 -2.83 -7.16 -10.42
N ARG A 145 -4.06 -6.97 -10.92
CA ARG A 145 -4.32 -6.22 -12.16
C ARG A 145 -3.83 -4.78 -12.07
N LYS A 146 -4.15 -4.09 -10.97
CA LYS A 146 -3.77 -2.68 -10.76
C LYS A 146 -2.27 -2.52 -10.55
N ALA A 147 -1.64 -3.45 -9.84
CA ALA A 147 -0.19 -3.45 -9.69
C ALA A 147 0.53 -3.67 -11.03
N LYS A 148 0.05 -4.59 -11.89
CA LYS A 148 0.58 -4.80 -13.24
C LYS A 148 0.42 -3.53 -14.10
N GLU A 149 -0.73 -2.85 -14.03
CA GLU A 149 -0.97 -1.56 -14.71
C GLU A 149 0.01 -0.47 -14.24
N LEU A 150 0.19 -0.31 -12.92
CA LEU A 150 1.11 0.65 -12.33
C LEU A 150 2.57 0.40 -12.71
N LYS A 151 3.03 -0.86 -12.67
CA LYS A 151 4.39 -1.24 -13.07
C LYS A 151 4.71 -0.78 -14.49
N LEU A 152 3.78 -0.96 -15.43
CA LEU A 152 3.97 -0.53 -16.82
C LEU A 152 4.14 0.99 -16.93
N LYS A 153 3.33 1.78 -16.21
CA LYS A 153 3.48 3.23 -16.21
C LYS A 153 4.77 3.70 -15.52
N TYR A 154 5.13 3.09 -14.39
CA TYR A 154 6.34 3.42 -13.66
C TYR A 154 7.63 3.05 -14.39
N PHE A 155 7.59 2.01 -15.23
CA PHE A 155 8.68 1.67 -16.13
C PHE A 155 9.03 2.84 -17.07
N ASN A 156 8.00 3.53 -17.58
CA ASN A 156 8.20 4.72 -18.41
C ASN A 156 8.75 5.89 -17.60
N VAL A 157 8.29 6.08 -16.35
CA VAL A 157 8.84 7.08 -15.42
C VAL A 157 10.34 6.87 -15.19
N GLY A 158 10.78 5.63 -14.94
CA GLY A 158 12.20 5.30 -14.77
C GLY A 158 13.03 5.65 -16.00
N LYS A 159 12.57 5.29 -17.20
CA LYS A 159 13.23 5.63 -18.46
C LYS A 159 13.31 7.14 -18.70
N SER A 160 12.24 7.87 -18.44
CA SER A 160 12.19 9.32 -18.57
C SER A 160 13.12 10.01 -17.57
N ALA A 161 13.26 9.48 -16.36
CA ALA A 161 14.22 9.97 -15.37
C ALA A 161 15.66 9.85 -15.88
N VAL A 162 16.02 8.71 -16.49
CA VAL A 162 17.34 8.50 -17.11
C VAL A 162 17.58 9.46 -18.28
N LYS A 163 16.60 9.64 -19.16
CA LYS A 163 16.67 10.62 -20.27
C LYS A 163 16.88 12.04 -19.72
N ARG A 164 16.12 12.43 -18.70
CA ARG A 164 16.19 13.76 -18.09
C ARG A 164 17.52 14.00 -17.37
N ALA A 165 18.06 12.98 -16.69
CA ALA A 165 19.40 13.07 -16.09
C ALA A 165 20.48 13.38 -17.14
N LYS A 166 20.47 12.70 -18.31
CA LYS A 166 21.40 12.99 -19.42
C LYS A 166 21.26 14.43 -19.93
N ALA A 167 20.03 14.93 -20.06
CA ALA A 167 19.80 16.32 -20.45
C ALA A 167 20.36 17.31 -19.41
N TYR A 168 20.28 17.00 -18.11
CA TYR A 168 20.91 17.80 -17.07
C TYR A 168 22.45 17.71 -17.10
N GLU A 169 23.05 16.55 -17.42
CA GLU A 169 24.50 16.44 -17.62
C GLU A 169 25.00 17.40 -18.71
N GLU A 170 24.26 17.51 -19.82
CA GLU A 170 24.60 18.42 -20.91
C GLU A 170 24.46 19.89 -20.51
N ARG A 171 23.44 20.24 -19.72
CA ARG A 171 23.26 21.60 -19.19
C ARG A 171 24.33 21.97 -18.18
N MET A 172 24.76 21.01 -17.36
CA MET A 172 25.85 21.21 -16.41
C MET A 172 27.18 21.57 -17.09
N LYS A 173 27.38 21.18 -18.36
CA LYS A 173 28.56 21.60 -19.14
C LYS A 173 28.53 23.08 -19.53
N LYS A 174 27.34 23.70 -19.56
CA LYS A 174 27.11 25.10 -19.91
C LYS A 174 26.85 25.99 -18.68
N LEU A 175 27.00 25.44 -17.48
CA LEU A 175 26.73 26.15 -16.24
C LEU A 175 27.78 27.25 -16.06
N GLY A 176 27.33 28.50 -15.87
CA GLY A 176 28.22 29.61 -15.52
C GLY A 176 28.77 29.48 -14.11
N THR A 177 29.80 30.26 -13.80
CA THR A 177 30.44 30.28 -12.47
C THR A 177 29.72 31.20 -11.49
N LYS A 178 28.88 32.11 -11.98
CA LYS A 178 28.15 33.08 -11.16
C LYS A 178 26.78 32.56 -10.77
N LYS A 179 26.53 32.48 -9.45
CA LYS A 179 25.18 32.30 -8.90
C LYS A 179 24.38 33.59 -9.09
N GLU A 180 23.17 33.46 -9.60
CA GLU A 180 22.20 34.55 -9.73
C GLU A 180 21.16 34.52 -8.59
N LYS A 181 20.94 33.35 -7.99
CA LYS A 181 20.10 33.17 -6.79
C LYS A 181 20.86 32.38 -5.73
N ASP A 182 20.85 32.88 -4.50
CA ASP A 182 21.51 32.21 -3.35
C ASP A 182 20.65 31.10 -2.74
N GLU A 183 19.33 31.21 -2.90
CA GLU A 183 18.35 30.22 -2.43
C GLU A 183 17.42 29.80 -3.57
N ILE A 184 16.94 28.57 -3.48
CA ILE A 184 15.93 27.99 -4.37
C ILE A 184 14.78 27.40 -3.55
N SER A 185 13.59 27.39 -4.13
CA SER A 185 12.38 26.85 -3.51
C SER A 185 11.53 26.10 -4.53
N GLY A 186 10.65 25.23 -4.04
CA GLY A 186 9.72 24.48 -4.86
C GLY A 186 9.27 23.18 -4.18
N SER A 187 8.35 22.46 -4.84
CA SER A 187 7.79 21.21 -4.29
C SER A 187 8.82 20.09 -4.11
N PHE A 188 10.04 20.25 -4.64
CA PHE A 188 11.12 19.29 -4.40
C PHE A 188 11.59 19.28 -2.94
N VAL A 189 11.37 20.37 -2.19
CA VAL A 189 11.76 20.47 -0.79
C VAL A 189 10.99 19.42 0.02
N ASP A 190 9.67 19.41 -0.06
CA ASP A 190 8.83 18.42 0.62
C ASP A 190 9.15 16.99 0.16
N LYS A 191 9.32 16.79 -1.15
CA LYS A 191 9.60 15.46 -1.73
C LYS A 191 10.92 14.85 -1.27
N LEU A 192 11.96 15.67 -1.09
CA LEU A 192 13.28 15.23 -0.62
C LEU A 192 13.45 15.42 0.89
N SER A 193 12.36 15.65 1.60
CA SER A 193 12.37 15.71 3.05
C SER A 193 12.17 14.35 3.67
N VAL A 194 12.92 14.10 4.74
CA VAL A 194 12.75 12.95 5.62
C VAL A 194 12.54 13.48 7.03
N GLU A 195 11.42 13.12 7.64
CA GLU A 195 10.99 13.63 8.96
C GLU A 195 10.99 15.16 9.03
N GLY A 196 10.48 15.83 7.99
CA GLY A 196 10.36 17.28 7.91
C GLY A 196 11.69 18.03 7.77
N LYS A 197 12.79 17.34 7.44
CA LYS A 197 14.08 17.97 7.15
C LYS A 197 14.46 17.70 5.70
N PHE A 198 14.81 18.76 4.96
CA PHE A 198 15.28 18.64 3.59
C PHE A 198 16.66 17.98 3.55
N ASP A 199 16.75 16.80 2.95
CA ASP A 199 18.00 16.07 2.76
C ASP A 199 17.99 15.30 1.43
N PRO A 200 18.48 15.92 0.33
CA PRO A 200 18.50 15.30 -0.99
C PRO A 200 19.46 14.11 -1.07
N GLU A 201 20.50 14.05 -0.23
CA GLU A 201 21.50 12.98 -0.22
C GLU A 201 20.95 11.75 0.51
N ALA A 202 20.39 11.94 1.70
CA ALA A 202 19.70 10.87 2.42
C ALA A 202 18.52 10.32 1.61
N SER A 203 17.73 11.21 1.00
CA SER A 203 16.62 10.80 0.13
C SER A 203 17.07 9.96 -1.06
N ALA A 204 18.16 10.37 -1.73
CA ALA A 204 18.73 9.60 -2.82
C ALA A 204 19.29 8.23 -2.36
N SER A 205 19.90 8.18 -1.16
CA SER A 205 20.38 6.93 -0.56
C SER A 205 19.23 5.95 -0.31
N ILE A 206 18.17 6.40 0.34
CA ILE A 206 16.97 5.60 0.62
C ILE A 206 16.35 5.10 -0.70
N ALA A 207 16.26 5.95 -1.72
CA ALA A 207 15.75 5.53 -3.02
C ALA A 207 16.62 4.47 -3.70
N LYS A 208 17.94 4.52 -3.55
CA LYS A 208 18.82 3.44 -4.03
C LYS A 208 18.60 2.15 -3.25
N GLU A 209 18.42 2.20 -1.94
CA GLU A 209 18.05 1.01 -1.16
C GLU A 209 16.72 0.40 -1.62
N ALA A 210 15.72 1.25 -1.87
CA ALA A 210 14.40 0.85 -2.32
C ALA A 210 14.37 0.32 -3.77
N THR A 211 15.31 0.74 -4.62
CA THR A 211 15.29 0.39 -6.06
C THR A 211 16.41 -0.56 -6.49
N GLN A 212 17.45 -0.73 -5.68
CA GLN A 212 18.65 -1.51 -6.05
C GLN A 212 19.16 -2.44 -4.94
N GLY A 213 18.71 -2.26 -3.68
CA GLY A 213 19.28 -2.93 -2.51
C GLY A 213 18.27 -3.79 -1.74
N LYS A 214 17.76 -3.24 -0.65
CA LYS A 214 16.98 -3.96 0.39
C LYS A 214 15.60 -4.41 -0.07
N ALA A 215 14.96 -3.67 -0.98
CA ALA A 215 13.63 -4.01 -1.46
C ALA A 215 13.58 -5.41 -2.08
N LYS A 216 14.61 -5.84 -2.81
CA LYS A 216 14.65 -7.18 -3.41
C LYS A 216 14.61 -8.29 -2.36
N GLY A 217 15.36 -8.12 -1.26
CA GLY A 217 15.34 -9.06 -0.13
C GLY A 217 13.97 -9.12 0.53
N ALA A 218 13.33 -7.96 0.73
CA ALA A 218 11.98 -7.88 1.27
C ALA A 218 10.94 -8.54 0.34
N ILE A 219 10.99 -8.26 -0.97
CA ILE A 219 10.14 -8.88 -1.98
C ILE A 219 10.27 -10.40 -1.92
N SER A 220 11.51 -10.93 -1.88
CA SER A 220 11.74 -12.37 -1.86
C SER A 220 11.17 -13.04 -0.60
N LYS A 221 11.33 -12.44 0.58
CA LYS A 221 10.82 -13.00 1.84
C LYS A 221 9.30 -12.99 1.89
N LEU A 222 8.68 -11.88 1.49
CA LEU A 222 7.22 -11.74 1.50
C LEU A 222 6.55 -12.55 0.37
N ALA A 223 7.23 -12.74 -0.78
CA ALA A 223 6.78 -13.66 -1.81
C ALA A 223 6.79 -15.12 -1.30
N ALA A 224 7.82 -15.54 -0.57
CA ALA A 224 7.86 -16.85 0.06
C ALA A 224 6.73 -17.03 1.09
N GLN A 225 6.41 -15.98 1.84
CA GLN A 225 5.25 -15.98 2.75
C GLN A 225 3.93 -16.16 1.98
N ALA A 226 3.75 -15.48 0.84
CA ALA A 226 2.56 -15.65 0.01
C ALA A 226 2.45 -17.04 -0.64
N ASP A 227 3.57 -17.64 -1.08
CA ASP A 227 3.59 -19.03 -1.59
C ASP A 227 3.21 -20.02 -0.48
N LYS A 228 3.79 -19.88 0.72
CA LYS A 228 3.43 -20.73 1.87
C LYS A 228 1.98 -20.50 2.31
N ALA A 229 1.47 -19.27 2.24
CA ALA A 229 0.07 -18.96 2.50
C ALA A 229 -0.85 -19.66 1.49
N ALA A 230 -0.52 -19.60 0.19
CA ALA A 230 -1.26 -20.31 -0.84
C ALA A 230 -1.27 -21.83 -0.59
N ALA A 231 -0.11 -22.42 -0.26
CA ALA A 231 0.00 -23.83 0.08
C ALA A 231 -0.85 -24.20 1.31
N PHE A 232 -0.84 -23.35 2.34
CA PHE A 232 -1.64 -23.55 3.56
C PHE A 232 -3.14 -23.47 3.28
N VAL A 233 -3.59 -22.52 2.47
CA VAL A 233 -5.00 -22.41 2.01
C VAL A 233 -5.44 -23.66 1.25
N VAL A 234 -4.59 -24.19 0.37
CA VAL A 234 -4.88 -25.47 -0.32
C VAL A 234 -4.98 -26.60 0.69
N SER A 235 -4.04 -26.72 1.61
CA SER A 235 -4.03 -27.77 2.62
C SER A 235 -5.26 -27.72 3.52
N ALA A 236 -5.64 -26.52 3.97
CA ALA A 236 -6.87 -26.28 4.72
C ALA A 236 -8.12 -26.74 3.96
N SER A 237 -8.18 -26.50 2.65
CA SER A 237 -9.29 -26.95 1.79
C SER A 237 -9.38 -28.47 1.61
N GLU A 238 -8.33 -29.20 1.95
CA GLU A 238 -8.21 -30.66 1.81
C GLU A 238 -8.20 -31.41 3.15
N GLY A 239 -8.35 -30.70 4.28
CA GLY A 239 -8.23 -31.29 5.62
C GLY A 239 -6.79 -31.70 5.98
N GLY A 240 -5.80 -30.99 5.45
CA GLY A 240 -4.37 -31.26 5.60
C GLY A 240 -3.68 -30.56 6.78
N GLU A 241 -2.61 -29.81 6.51
CA GLU A 241 -1.82 -29.06 7.52
C GLU A 241 -2.74 -28.15 8.36
N THR A 242 -2.61 -28.25 9.69
CA THR A 242 -3.42 -27.48 10.65
C THR A 242 -2.71 -26.24 11.20
N SER A 243 -1.42 -26.05 10.86
CA SER A 243 -0.60 -24.95 11.37
C SER A 243 0.20 -24.28 10.26
N PHE A 244 0.34 -22.95 10.35
CA PHE A 244 1.16 -22.16 9.45
C PHE A 244 2.49 -21.78 10.12
N SER A 245 3.59 -21.91 9.38
CA SER A 245 4.90 -21.41 9.76
C SER A 245 5.31 -20.30 8.81
N ASP A 246 5.55 -19.11 9.34
CA ASP A 246 5.90 -17.94 8.53
C ASP A 246 7.35 -18.02 8.03
N PRO A 247 7.59 -18.22 6.72
CA PRO A 247 8.95 -18.29 6.19
C PRO A 247 9.68 -16.93 6.21
N ALA A 248 8.97 -15.82 6.37
CA ALA A 248 9.60 -14.50 6.52
C ALA A 248 10.22 -14.30 7.92
N GLY A 249 9.79 -15.07 8.92
CA GLY A 249 10.42 -15.16 10.24
C GLY A 249 10.45 -13.85 11.03
N GLY A 250 9.48 -12.96 10.79
CA GLY A 250 9.34 -11.65 11.44
C GLY A 250 10.37 -10.61 10.99
N LYS A 251 11.54 -10.99 10.49
CA LYS A 251 12.67 -10.09 10.24
C LYS A 251 12.84 -9.79 8.76
N VAL A 252 12.01 -8.87 8.25
CA VAL A 252 12.18 -8.31 6.90
C VAL A 252 12.93 -6.99 6.99
N GLU A 253 14.10 -6.93 6.34
CA GLU A 253 14.87 -5.70 6.28
C GLU A 253 14.21 -4.74 5.26
N LEU A 254 13.79 -3.58 5.74
CA LEU A 254 13.17 -2.54 4.93
C LEU A 254 14.17 -1.43 4.61
N PHE A 255 13.84 -0.63 3.59
CA PHE A 255 14.59 0.56 3.19
C PHE A 255 14.15 1.79 4.01
N GLY A 256 15.04 2.77 4.16
CA GLY A 256 14.76 4.02 4.89
C GLY A 256 15.78 4.31 5.98
N THR A 257 15.51 5.34 6.78
CA THR A 257 16.27 5.67 7.99
C THR A 257 15.43 5.39 9.22
N ALA A 258 16.05 5.13 10.37
CA ALA A 258 15.31 4.99 11.62
C ALA A 258 14.45 6.24 11.88
N GLY A 259 13.14 6.04 12.01
CA GLY A 259 12.19 7.10 12.33
C GLY A 259 12.34 7.54 13.78
N THR A 260 12.25 8.85 14.00
CA THR A 260 12.37 9.52 15.30
C THR A 260 11.09 10.29 15.69
N LYS A 261 10.28 10.72 14.71
CA LYS A 261 9.05 11.49 14.95
C LYS A 261 7.84 10.61 15.20
N LEU A 262 7.66 9.55 14.42
CA LEU A 262 6.61 8.58 14.60
C LEU A 262 7.19 7.33 15.28
N ARG A 263 6.52 6.81 16.30
CA ARG A 263 7.01 5.65 17.07
C ARG A 263 6.48 4.31 16.55
N VAL A 264 5.25 4.31 16.06
CA VAL A 264 4.54 3.11 15.60
C VAL A 264 3.48 3.51 14.58
N LEU A 265 3.21 2.66 13.59
CA LEU A 265 2.08 2.86 12.68
C LEU A 265 0.77 2.37 13.32
N PRO A 266 -0.40 2.97 13.00
CA PRO A 266 -1.69 2.60 13.56
C PRO A 266 -2.00 1.09 13.47
N GLN A 267 -1.54 0.42 12.41
CA GLN A 267 -1.73 -1.02 12.20
C GLN A 267 -1.06 -1.91 13.27
N PHE A 268 -0.18 -1.31 14.09
CA PHE A 268 0.52 -1.95 15.20
C PHE A 268 0.16 -1.34 16.58
N ASP A 269 -0.75 -0.35 16.64
CA ASP A 269 -1.09 0.37 17.89
C ASP A 269 -1.88 -0.53 18.89
N ASP A 270 -2.58 -1.54 18.37
CA ASP A 270 -3.40 -2.47 19.15
C ASP A 270 -2.66 -3.76 19.61
N ALA A 271 -1.37 -3.90 19.26
CA ALA A 271 -0.64 -5.14 19.49
C ALA A 271 -0.08 -5.22 20.93
N THR A 272 -0.86 -5.78 21.86
CA THR A 272 -0.28 -6.45 23.03
C THR A 272 0.65 -7.57 22.52
N GLY A 273 1.97 -7.45 22.74
CA GLY A 273 2.93 -8.46 22.31
C GLY A 273 3.73 -8.14 21.04
N VAL A 274 4.00 -6.86 20.73
CA VAL A 274 5.09 -6.50 19.81
C VAL A 274 6.43 -6.91 20.45
N ASP A 275 6.76 -8.19 20.35
CA ASP A 275 8.03 -8.72 20.83
C ASP A 275 9.16 -8.26 19.90
N ALA A 276 10.05 -7.46 20.49
CA ALA A 276 11.35 -7.06 19.97
C ALA A 276 11.39 -6.30 18.63
N MET A 277 11.67 -5.00 18.73
CA MET A 277 12.41 -4.20 17.74
C MET A 277 11.94 -4.29 16.29
N GLN A 278 10.98 -3.44 15.88
CA GLN A 278 11.10 -2.90 14.53
C GLN A 278 10.97 -1.40 14.53
N THR A 279 12.14 -0.80 14.37
CA THR A 279 12.36 0.58 13.99
C THR A 279 11.50 0.86 12.78
N ILE A 280 10.47 1.67 12.98
CA ILE A 280 9.77 2.33 11.89
C ILE A 280 10.80 3.05 11.02
N MET A 281 10.68 2.88 9.71
CA MET A 281 11.61 3.45 8.75
C MET A 281 10.98 4.70 8.14
N ALA A 282 11.60 5.84 8.36
CA ALA A 282 11.26 7.09 7.71
C ALA A 282 11.74 7.07 6.25
N LEU A 283 10.89 7.60 5.38
CA LEU A 283 11.04 7.61 3.93
C LEU A 283 10.90 9.05 3.39
N PRO A 284 11.46 9.33 2.21
CA PRO A 284 11.28 10.61 1.52
C PRO A 284 9.82 10.97 1.28
N GLY A 285 9.54 12.28 1.34
CA GLY A 285 8.17 12.80 1.29
C GLY A 285 7.40 12.57 2.59
N ASN A 286 8.12 12.47 3.72
CA ASN A 286 7.55 12.27 5.06
C ASN A 286 6.57 11.08 5.10
N ALA A 287 7.03 9.95 4.58
CA ALA A 287 6.32 8.68 4.65
C ALA A 287 7.03 7.73 5.60
N TYR A 288 6.33 6.68 6.02
CA TYR A 288 6.87 5.68 6.94
C TYR A 288 6.47 4.28 6.48
N ILE A 289 7.39 3.34 6.68
CA ILE A 289 7.14 1.92 6.50
C ILE A 289 7.63 1.19 7.74
N GLN A 290 6.86 0.23 8.22
CA GLN A 290 7.20 -0.58 9.38
C GLN A 290 6.88 -2.03 9.06
N CYS A 291 7.75 -2.91 9.49
CA CYS A 291 7.47 -4.33 9.56
C CYS A 291 7.41 -4.72 11.05
N ALA A 292 6.73 -5.80 11.41
CA ALA A 292 6.83 -6.40 12.74
C ALA A 292 6.31 -7.83 12.69
N THR A 293 6.58 -8.61 13.74
CA THR A 293 5.81 -9.82 14.00
C THR A 293 4.50 -9.43 14.69
N LYS A 294 3.37 -9.87 14.16
CA LYS A 294 2.06 -9.75 14.79
C LYS A 294 1.52 -11.14 15.08
N LYS A 295 1.00 -11.31 16.28
CA LYS A 295 0.18 -12.47 16.62
C LYS A 295 -1.18 -12.29 15.97
N LEU A 296 -1.48 -13.09 14.95
CA LEU A 296 -2.82 -13.14 14.39
C LEU A 296 -3.61 -14.19 15.15
N SER A 297 -4.76 -13.78 15.66
CA SER A 297 -5.74 -14.67 16.25
C SER A 297 -6.17 -15.67 15.19
N THR A 298 -5.88 -16.93 15.43
CA THR A 298 -6.43 -18.06 14.69
C THR A 298 -7.36 -18.80 15.64
N LYS A 299 -8.40 -19.43 15.13
CA LYS A 299 -9.32 -20.24 15.93
C LYS A 299 -8.65 -21.43 16.65
N GLY A 300 -7.40 -21.77 16.29
CA GLY A 300 -6.57 -22.80 16.96
C GLY A 300 -5.47 -22.25 17.89
N GLY A 301 -5.38 -20.93 18.09
CA GLY A 301 -4.33 -20.28 18.88
C GLY A 301 -3.79 -19.01 18.23
N GLU A 302 -2.54 -18.65 18.49
CA GLU A 302 -1.88 -17.48 17.87
C GLU A 302 -0.89 -17.96 16.81
N ALA A 303 -0.89 -17.32 15.63
CA ALA A 303 0.16 -17.49 14.64
C ALA A 303 1.01 -16.22 14.55
N ASP A 304 2.32 -16.37 14.71
CA ASP A 304 3.27 -15.28 14.50
C ASP A 304 3.44 -15.05 12.99
N LEU A 305 3.01 -13.88 12.52
CA LEU A 305 3.16 -13.48 11.13
C LEU A 305 3.95 -12.18 11.02
N THR A 306 4.82 -12.15 10.03
CA THR A 306 5.43 -10.94 9.52
C THR A 306 4.34 -10.07 8.89
N VAL A 307 4.23 -8.83 9.37
CA VAL A 307 3.29 -7.81 8.90
C VAL A 307 4.09 -6.60 8.44
N VAL A 308 3.74 -6.04 7.29
CA VAL A 308 4.30 -4.79 6.75
C VAL A 308 3.18 -3.78 6.57
N ALA A 309 3.37 -2.57 7.06
CA ALA A 309 2.48 -1.44 6.83
C ALA A 309 3.24 -0.24 6.29
N PHE A 310 2.55 0.57 5.47
CA PHE A 310 3.07 1.77 4.85
C PHE A 310 2.04 2.89 5.00
N THR A 311 2.50 4.08 5.38
CA THR A 311 1.67 5.28 5.45
C THR A 311 2.40 6.52 4.96
N THR A 312 1.64 7.50 4.48
CA THR A 312 2.10 8.86 4.21
C THR A 312 1.52 9.77 5.28
N THR A 313 2.37 10.53 5.98
CA THR A 313 1.88 11.45 7.03
C THR A 313 1.61 12.85 6.48
N GLY A 314 2.26 13.20 5.36
CA GLY A 314 2.16 14.54 4.80
C GLY A 314 2.68 15.62 5.75
N ASP A 315 3.57 15.27 6.70
CA ASP A 315 4.18 16.23 7.62
C ASP A 315 4.72 17.42 6.82
N ALA A 316 4.38 18.64 7.25
CA ALA A 316 4.86 19.84 6.59
C ALA A 316 6.36 20.01 6.85
N ASN A 317 7.11 20.39 5.81
CA ASN A 317 8.44 20.93 6.02
C ASN A 317 8.33 22.43 6.34
N ASP A 318 8.95 22.86 7.44
CA ASP A 318 9.02 24.27 7.83
C ASP A 318 9.99 25.04 6.93
N GLU A 319 11.00 24.37 6.36
CA GLU A 319 11.93 24.92 5.39
C GLU A 319 11.29 24.95 3.99
N LYS A 320 11.13 26.16 3.43
CA LYS A 320 10.61 26.36 2.06
C LYS A 320 11.67 26.81 1.07
N ASN A 321 12.70 27.48 1.57
CA ASN A 321 13.85 27.92 0.80
C ASN A 321 15.07 27.13 1.27
N VAL A 322 15.87 26.67 0.31
CA VAL A 322 17.10 25.92 0.59
C VAL A 322 18.26 26.55 -0.19
N PRO A 323 19.51 26.44 0.31
CA PRO A 323 20.66 27.01 -0.37
C PRO A 323 20.82 26.46 -1.79
N THR A 324 21.17 27.32 -2.75
CA THR A 324 21.46 26.92 -4.12
C THR A 324 22.63 25.93 -4.14
N PRO A 325 22.44 24.70 -4.66
CA PRO A 325 23.48 23.67 -4.68
C PRO A 325 24.68 24.10 -5.51
N ASP A 326 25.88 23.77 -5.04
CA ASP A 326 27.07 23.90 -5.85
C ASP A 326 27.11 22.88 -6.99
N ALA A 327 28.03 23.08 -7.93
CA ALA A 327 28.18 22.21 -9.10
C ALA A 327 28.53 20.75 -8.73
N GLY A 328 29.15 20.50 -7.57
CA GLY A 328 29.41 19.16 -7.06
C GLY A 328 28.11 18.46 -6.66
N LYS A 329 27.29 19.13 -5.84
CA LYS A 329 25.98 18.64 -5.42
C LYS A 329 25.03 18.41 -6.59
N LEU A 330 25.03 19.30 -7.58
CA LEU A 330 24.25 19.11 -8.82
C LEU A 330 24.67 17.86 -9.59
N ARG A 331 25.98 17.64 -9.78
CA ARG A 331 26.49 16.42 -10.44
C ARG A 331 26.11 15.15 -9.67
N ALA A 332 26.22 15.18 -8.34
CA ALA A 332 25.82 14.06 -7.50
C ALA A 332 24.32 13.77 -7.63
N ALA A 333 23.46 14.80 -7.58
CA ALA A 333 22.02 14.66 -7.75
C ALA A 333 21.65 14.10 -9.13
N ILE A 334 22.31 14.54 -10.20
CA ILE A 334 22.10 14.02 -11.56
C ILE A 334 22.49 12.54 -11.66
N SER A 335 23.65 12.18 -11.12
CA SER A 335 24.10 10.78 -11.06
C SER A 335 23.12 9.91 -10.28
N ASN A 336 22.61 10.42 -9.15
CA ASN A 336 21.60 9.74 -8.35
C ASN A 336 20.27 9.56 -9.10
N LEU A 337 19.77 10.61 -9.77
CA LEU A 337 18.53 10.54 -10.56
C LEU A 337 18.64 9.46 -11.64
N LYS A 338 19.77 9.39 -12.34
CA LYS A 338 20.03 8.35 -13.35
C LYS A 338 20.04 6.95 -12.73
N ALA A 339 20.80 6.76 -11.66
CA ALA A 339 20.89 5.46 -10.99
C ALA A 339 19.53 4.99 -10.47
N ILE A 340 18.76 5.89 -9.84
CA ILE A 340 17.42 5.57 -9.32
C ILE A 340 16.47 5.22 -10.47
N GLY A 341 16.49 5.95 -11.59
CA GLY A 341 15.70 5.61 -12.77
C GLY A 341 15.99 4.22 -13.32
N GLU A 342 17.27 3.82 -13.41
CA GLU A 342 17.69 2.47 -13.84
C GLU A 342 17.34 1.39 -12.81
N GLY A 343 17.45 1.70 -11.51
CA GLY A 343 17.08 0.79 -10.43
C GLY A 343 15.58 0.55 -10.38
N PHE A 344 14.78 1.59 -10.58
CA PHE A 344 13.33 1.51 -10.43
C PHE A 344 12.71 0.51 -11.40
N GLU A 345 13.19 0.47 -12.65
CA GLU A 345 12.81 -0.57 -13.61
C GLU A 345 13.12 -1.99 -13.09
N LYS A 346 14.28 -2.20 -12.46
CA LYS A 346 14.71 -3.53 -11.98
C LYS A 346 13.86 -4.02 -10.82
N VAL A 347 13.63 -3.17 -9.81
CA VAL A 347 12.82 -3.57 -8.65
C VAL A 347 11.36 -3.87 -9.04
N LEU A 348 10.80 -3.14 -10.02
CA LEU A 348 9.45 -3.42 -10.51
C LEU A 348 9.34 -4.80 -11.17
N LYS A 349 10.42 -5.27 -11.83
CA LYS A 349 10.51 -6.64 -12.35
C LYS A 349 10.70 -7.68 -11.25
N ASP A 350 11.42 -7.35 -10.17
CA ASP A 350 11.54 -8.26 -9.03
C ASP A 350 10.15 -8.57 -8.41
N PHE A 351 9.20 -7.62 -8.45
CA PHE A 351 7.81 -7.86 -8.05
C PHE A 351 7.06 -8.84 -8.96
N ASP A 352 7.53 -9.17 -10.17
CA ASP A 352 6.85 -10.15 -11.03
C ASP A 352 6.87 -11.56 -10.42
N ALA A 353 7.90 -11.87 -9.62
CA ALA A 353 7.92 -13.09 -8.83
C ALA A 353 6.80 -13.07 -7.78
N TYR A 354 6.65 -11.97 -7.04
CA TYR A 354 5.61 -11.84 -6.02
C TYR A 354 4.20 -11.85 -6.63
N ASP A 355 3.99 -11.21 -7.80
CA ASP A 355 2.71 -11.28 -8.52
C ASP A 355 2.29 -12.73 -8.82
N ARG A 356 3.24 -13.60 -9.21
CA ARG A 356 2.96 -15.02 -9.47
C ARG A 356 2.52 -15.75 -8.22
N GLU A 357 3.08 -15.40 -7.06
CA GLU A 357 2.69 -15.99 -5.78
C GLU A 357 1.29 -15.53 -5.36
N LEU A 358 0.91 -14.27 -5.65
CA LEU A 358 -0.47 -13.83 -5.48
C LEU A 358 -1.43 -14.50 -6.46
N ASP A 359 -1.02 -14.73 -7.72
CA ASP A 359 -1.82 -15.48 -8.70
C ASP A 359 -2.05 -16.94 -8.23
N LYS A 360 -1.11 -17.55 -7.49
CA LYS A 360 -1.32 -18.86 -6.86
C LYS A 360 -2.29 -18.77 -5.67
N LEU A 361 -2.10 -17.77 -4.82
CA LEU A 361 -2.94 -17.53 -3.64
C LEU A 361 -4.40 -17.28 -4.02
N GLU A 362 -4.65 -16.54 -5.10
CA GLU A 362 -5.98 -16.33 -5.67
C GLU A 362 -6.66 -17.66 -6.04
N LYS A 363 -5.95 -18.55 -6.74
CA LYS A 363 -6.47 -19.88 -7.10
C LYS A 363 -6.69 -20.76 -5.87
N ALA A 364 -5.80 -20.68 -4.89
CA ALA A 364 -5.95 -21.37 -3.62
C ALA A 364 -7.21 -20.90 -2.88
N ALA A 365 -7.44 -19.59 -2.83
CA ALA A 365 -8.62 -18.99 -2.21
C ALA A 365 -9.93 -19.39 -2.92
N ASP A 366 -9.94 -19.46 -4.26
CA ASP A 366 -11.09 -19.97 -5.02
C ASP A 366 -11.41 -21.43 -4.68
N LYS A 367 -10.38 -22.27 -4.51
CA LYS A 367 -10.54 -23.65 -4.06
C LYS A 367 -11.07 -23.73 -2.62
N ALA A 368 -10.49 -22.94 -1.71
CA ALA A 368 -10.90 -22.89 -0.31
C ALA A 368 -12.34 -22.39 -0.14
N SER A 369 -12.78 -21.39 -0.93
CA SER A 369 -14.18 -20.94 -0.93
C SER A 369 -15.15 -22.06 -1.28
N LYS A 370 -14.81 -22.92 -2.26
CA LYS A 370 -15.64 -24.08 -2.64
C LYS A 370 -15.63 -25.19 -1.60
N ALA A 371 -14.54 -25.35 -0.87
CA ALA A 371 -14.44 -26.29 0.26
C ALA A 371 -15.26 -25.79 1.45
N PHE A 372 -15.23 -24.49 1.73
CA PHE A 372 -16.02 -23.84 2.77
C PHE A 372 -17.52 -24.07 2.59
N ASP A 373 -18.02 -24.02 1.35
CA ASP A 373 -19.41 -24.34 1.02
C ASP A 373 -19.83 -25.77 1.38
N LYS A 374 -18.87 -26.71 1.40
CA LYS A 374 -19.08 -28.13 1.66
C LYS A 374 -18.72 -28.54 3.09
N ALA A 375 -18.03 -27.68 3.83
CA ALA A 375 -17.60 -27.94 5.19
C ALA A 375 -18.82 -28.09 6.11
N THR A 376 -18.97 -29.29 6.66
CA THR A 376 -20.03 -29.63 7.63
C THR A 376 -19.50 -29.69 9.05
N ASP A 377 -18.18 -29.90 9.21
CA ASP A 377 -17.47 -29.90 10.48
C ASP A 377 -16.99 -28.48 10.85
N GLU A 378 -17.04 -28.16 12.15
CA GLU A 378 -16.64 -26.87 12.70
C GLU A 378 -15.11 -26.68 12.67
N GLY A 379 -14.34 -27.75 12.81
CA GLY A 379 -12.89 -27.77 12.67
C GLY A 379 -12.42 -27.44 11.26
N ASP A 380 -13.10 -27.94 10.23
CA ASP A 380 -12.81 -27.60 8.83
C ASP A 380 -13.04 -26.11 8.55
N ARG A 381 -14.15 -25.55 9.04
CA ARG A 381 -14.46 -24.11 8.90
C ARG A 381 -13.45 -23.25 9.64
N THR A 382 -13.07 -23.68 10.83
CA THR A 382 -12.02 -23.06 11.65
C THR A 382 -10.69 -22.97 10.91
N LEU A 383 -10.26 -24.08 10.32
CA LEU A 383 -9.01 -24.13 9.57
C LEU A 383 -9.05 -23.25 8.31
N LEU A 384 -10.20 -23.22 7.61
CA LEU A 384 -10.41 -22.36 6.46
C LEU A 384 -10.35 -20.86 6.84
N SER A 385 -11.02 -20.45 7.92
CA SER A 385 -10.95 -19.07 8.44
C SER A 385 -9.52 -18.65 8.82
N ASN A 386 -8.76 -19.55 9.45
CA ASN A 386 -7.35 -19.29 9.77
C ASN A 386 -6.51 -19.10 8.50
N SER A 387 -6.69 -19.97 7.51
CA SER A 387 -5.98 -19.88 6.24
C SER A 387 -6.31 -18.59 5.48
N ARG A 388 -7.54 -18.10 5.61
CA ARG A 388 -7.97 -16.82 5.03
C ARG A 388 -7.24 -15.64 5.65
N THR A 389 -7.20 -15.58 6.98
CA THR A 389 -6.52 -14.49 7.71
C THR A 389 -5.06 -14.35 7.28
N ILE A 390 -4.40 -15.48 7.08
CA ILE A 390 -3.01 -15.55 6.59
C ILE A 390 -2.90 -15.06 5.15
N ALA A 391 -3.84 -15.47 4.29
CA ALA A 391 -3.90 -15.03 2.91
C ALA A 391 -4.17 -13.52 2.78
N ASP A 392 -5.10 -12.98 3.59
CA ASP A 392 -5.38 -11.55 3.72
C ASP A 392 -4.10 -10.78 4.08
N GLN A 393 -3.37 -11.25 5.09
CA GLN A 393 -2.12 -10.61 5.50
C GLN A 393 -1.03 -10.65 4.42
N ALA A 394 -0.90 -11.75 3.69
CA ALA A 394 0.05 -11.86 2.58
C ALA A 394 -0.22 -10.86 1.45
N VAL A 395 -1.51 -10.60 1.15
CA VAL A 395 -1.94 -9.61 0.15
C VAL A 395 -1.70 -8.18 0.65
N ARG A 396 -1.96 -7.91 1.93
CA ARG A 396 -1.67 -6.60 2.55
C ARG A 396 -0.18 -6.28 2.57
N ASN A 397 0.66 -7.28 2.89
CA ASN A 397 2.12 -7.15 2.86
C ASN A 397 2.61 -6.78 1.46
N TYR A 398 2.05 -7.42 0.42
CA TYR A 398 2.33 -7.06 -0.97
C TYR A 398 1.96 -5.60 -1.25
N GLN A 399 0.73 -5.19 -0.90
CA GLN A 399 0.26 -3.82 -1.14
C GLN A 399 1.15 -2.80 -0.42
N ALA A 400 1.48 -3.02 0.86
CA ALA A 400 2.30 -2.12 1.66
C ALA A 400 3.71 -1.96 1.08
N LEU A 401 4.38 -3.06 0.75
CA LEU A 401 5.73 -3.01 0.19
C LEU A 401 5.74 -2.38 -1.21
N ASN A 402 4.78 -2.74 -2.06
CA ASN A 402 4.68 -2.21 -3.42
C ASN A 402 4.43 -0.69 -3.40
N ARG A 403 3.46 -0.23 -2.59
CA ARG A 403 3.19 1.19 -2.38
C ARG A 403 4.40 1.93 -1.81
N GLY A 404 5.12 1.35 -0.85
CA GLY A 404 6.33 1.93 -0.29
C GLY A 404 7.44 2.13 -1.33
N VAL A 405 7.73 1.11 -2.15
CA VAL A 405 8.76 1.18 -3.20
C VAL A 405 8.37 2.20 -4.27
N GLN A 406 7.12 2.17 -4.74
CA GLN A 406 6.60 3.10 -5.74
C GLN A 406 6.62 4.54 -5.23
N HIS A 407 6.19 4.76 -3.99
CA HIS A 407 6.20 6.08 -3.36
C HIS A 407 7.61 6.65 -3.27
N VAL A 408 8.58 5.87 -2.78
CA VAL A 408 9.99 6.33 -2.71
C VAL A 408 10.53 6.64 -4.10
N GLY A 409 10.35 5.73 -5.05
CA GLY A 409 10.81 5.90 -6.43
C GLY A 409 10.26 7.16 -7.08
N ARG A 410 8.93 7.33 -7.10
CA ARG A 410 8.27 8.49 -7.72
C ARG A 410 8.66 9.79 -7.03
N THR A 411 8.69 9.80 -5.70
CA THR A 411 8.87 11.01 -4.89
C THR A 411 10.29 11.52 -5.06
N VAL A 412 11.28 10.64 -4.99
CA VAL A 412 12.69 11.04 -5.15
C VAL A 412 13.03 11.37 -6.59
N ILE A 413 12.48 10.66 -7.59
CA ILE A 413 12.65 11.03 -9.01
C ILE A 413 12.11 12.45 -9.26
N ALA A 414 10.88 12.73 -8.81
CA ALA A 414 10.27 14.04 -8.96
C ALA A 414 11.02 15.12 -8.17
N GLY A 415 11.45 14.81 -6.95
CA GLY A 415 12.21 15.69 -6.07
C GLY A 415 13.57 16.05 -6.67
N LEU A 416 14.38 15.06 -7.04
CA LEU A 416 15.70 15.29 -7.63
C LEU A 416 15.58 16.04 -8.96
N SER A 417 14.60 15.71 -9.80
CA SER A 417 14.35 16.45 -11.04
C SER A 417 14.07 17.93 -10.77
N GLY A 418 13.21 18.25 -9.79
CA GLY A 418 12.91 19.63 -9.40
C GLY A 418 14.13 20.34 -8.81
N TYR A 419 14.85 19.69 -7.91
CA TYR A 419 16.05 20.23 -7.26
C TYR A 419 17.17 20.56 -8.25
N ILE A 420 17.45 19.65 -9.19
CA ILE A 420 18.46 19.86 -10.23
C ILE A 420 18.01 20.98 -11.17
N GLY A 421 16.74 20.98 -11.60
CA GLY A 421 16.21 22.02 -12.48
C GLY A 421 16.31 23.42 -11.88
N ALA A 422 15.84 23.59 -10.64
CA ALA A 422 15.91 24.84 -9.90
C ALA A 422 17.36 25.25 -9.64
N GLY A 423 18.22 24.30 -9.25
CA GLY A 423 19.63 24.56 -8.98
C GLY A 423 20.41 24.99 -10.22
N ILE A 424 20.20 24.37 -11.39
CA ILE A 424 20.81 24.83 -12.65
C ILE A 424 20.28 26.21 -13.04
N GLY A 425 18.97 26.45 -12.91
CA GLY A 425 18.33 27.72 -13.23
C GLY A 425 18.73 28.89 -12.31
N ALA A 426 19.37 28.60 -11.17
CA ALA A 426 19.91 29.62 -10.27
C ALA A 426 21.31 30.13 -10.68
N TYR A 427 21.92 29.54 -11.72
CA TYR A 427 23.19 29.99 -12.29
C TYR A 427 22.97 30.69 -13.64
N GLY A 428 23.78 31.71 -13.91
CA GLY A 428 23.85 32.29 -15.26
C GLY A 428 24.47 31.31 -16.27
N ASN A 429 24.26 31.56 -17.56
CA ASN A 429 24.89 30.77 -18.63
C ASN A 429 26.40 31.02 -18.70
N SER A 430 27.20 29.99 -19.01
CA SER A 430 28.60 30.19 -19.39
C SER A 430 28.65 31.06 -20.65
N LYS A 431 29.41 32.17 -20.62
CA LYS A 431 29.62 33.04 -21.78
C LYS A 431 30.24 32.30 -22.96
#